data_AF-A0A370HG82-F1
#
_entry.id   AF-A0A370HG82-F1
#
_cell.length_a   1.000
_cell.length_b   1.000
_cell.length_c   1.000
_cell.angle_alpha   90.00
_cell.angle_beta   90.00
_cell.angle_gamma   90.00
#
_symmetry.space_group_name_H-M   'P 1'
#
loop_
_entity.id
_entity.type
_entity.pdbx_description
1 polymer ?
#
loop_
_entity_poly.entity_id
_entity_poly.type
_entity_poly.pdbx_seq_one_letter_code
_entity_poly.pdbx_strand_id
1 'polypeptide(L)'
;MGGKPEHGMSTLVRRQLGRALRDARQALGYTLEQVAEAMETSRSTLGRLELGQNEKIRGREIEGLCRFYGLSDERTEYLKSLVAQAHTKSWWQAHRQLVLPEFNAYLEMESGACELSFYQPMVIPGLLQTLDYSKAMERPFLPTDDPALMDQRAALRIQRSAILTRRHRPVRVEFLLHEAVPLTSAVPDRMMAAQLRHVADMGTRENVTVRIVPFAAGFPTGAPVSPYIILDFAPDLRGITEPPVVYTENTIGTMVFEEVDDVERFRQIHERLRTAALDERATRDLLRRLARRYEQ
;
A
#
# COMPACT_ATOMS: atom_id res chain seq x y z
N MET A 1 -24.83 -6.59 -26.84
CA MET A 1 -24.59 -7.59 -25.78
C MET A 1 -23.30 -7.22 -25.08
N GLY A 2 -23.39 -6.53 -23.94
CA GLY A 2 -22.22 -6.08 -23.18
C GLY A 2 -21.62 -7.25 -22.40
N GLY A 3 -20.41 -7.68 -22.79
CA GLY A 3 -19.66 -8.67 -22.03
C GLY A 3 -19.43 -8.19 -20.60
N LYS A 4 -19.73 -9.03 -19.61
CA LYS A 4 -19.34 -8.77 -18.22
C LYS A 4 -17.83 -8.52 -18.21
N PRO A 5 -17.33 -7.45 -17.57
CA PRO A 5 -15.90 -7.29 -17.40
C PRO A 5 -15.38 -8.50 -16.63
N GLU A 6 -14.50 -9.29 -17.25
CA GLU A 6 -13.82 -10.42 -16.60
C GLU A 6 -12.74 -9.87 -15.66
N HIS A 7 -12.80 -10.24 -14.39
CA HIS A 7 -11.98 -9.64 -13.33
C HIS A 7 -10.64 -10.37 -13.19
N GLY A 8 -9.53 -9.64 -13.23
CA GLY A 8 -8.18 -10.16 -12.98
C GLY A 8 -7.90 -10.47 -11.50
N MET A 9 -6.95 -11.37 -11.25
CA MET A 9 -6.55 -11.85 -9.92
C MET A 9 -5.95 -10.75 -9.02
N SER A 10 -6.23 -10.77 -7.71
CA SER A 10 -5.61 -9.88 -6.70
C SER A 10 -4.08 -9.89 -6.75
N THR A 11 -3.45 -8.72 -6.70
CA THR A 11 -1.99 -8.50 -6.77
C THR A 11 -1.24 -9.17 -5.63
N LEU A 12 -1.74 -9.06 -4.39
CA LEU A 12 -1.12 -9.72 -3.24
C LEU A 12 -1.13 -11.25 -3.42
N VAL A 13 -2.26 -11.79 -3.87
CA VAL A 13 -2.39 -13.23 -4.15
C VAL A 13 -1.46 -13.67 -5.30
N ARG A 14 -1.38 -12.90 -6.38
CA ARG A 14 -0.49 -13.20 -7.50
C ARG A 14 0.97 -13.23 -7.06
N ARG A 15 1.36 -12.30 -6.18
CA ARG A 15 2.73 -12.21 -5.65
C ARG A 15 3.03 -13.34 -4.67
N GLN A 16 2.10 -13.65 -3.78
CA GLN A 16 2.16 -14.81 -2.89
C GLN A 16 2.36 -16.11 -3.68
N LEU A 17 1.53 -16.32 -4.71
CA LEU A 17 1.61 -17.48 -5.59
C LEU A 17 2.92 -17.52 -6.37
N GLY A 18 3.31 -16.41 -6.98
CA GLY A 18 4.55 -16.28 -7.74
C GLY A 18 5.79 -16.58 -6.87
N ARG A 19 5.83 -16.04 -5.66
CA ARG A 19 6.91 -16.28 -4.68
C ARG A 19 6.98 -17.75 -4.28
N ALA A 20 5.85 -18.35 -3.90
CA ALA A 20 5.82 -19.77 -3.53
C ALA A 20 6.32 -20.70 -4.65
N LEU A 21 6.01 -20.38 -5.91
CA LEU A 21 6.49 -21.12 -7.08
C LEU A 21 7.99 -20.87 -7.34
N ARG A 22 8.45 -19.63 -7.21
CA ARG A 22 9.87 -19.25 -7.35
C ARG A 22 10.72 -19.94 -6.29
N ASP A 23 10.29 -19.93 -5.04
CA ASP A 23 10.99 -20.54 -3.91
C ASP A 23 11.11 -22.06 -4.12
N ALA A 24 10.02 -22.71 -4.56
CA ALA A 24 10.03 -24.14 -4.89
C ALA A 24 11.01 -24.46 -6.04
N ARG A 25 11.04 -23.62 -7.09
CA ARG A 25 12.00 -23.77 -8.20
C ARG A 25 13.44 -23.62 -7.71
N GLN A 26 13.72 -22.58 -6.93
CA GLN A 26 15.06 -22.27 -6.43
C GLN A 26 15.56 -23.33 -5.45
N ALA A 27 14.70 -23.86 -4.58
CA ALA A 27 15.04 -24.94 -3.65
C ALA A 27 15.50 -26.22 -4.38
N LEU A 28 15.00 -26.46 -5.58
CA LEU A 28 15.39 -27.58 -6.44
C LEU A 28 16.54 -27.24 -7.40
N GLY A 29 17.04 -26.00 -7.41
CA GLY A 29 18.15 -25.56 -8.26
C GLY A 29 17.81 -25.41 -9.75
N TYR A 30 16.53 -25.40 -10.13
CA TYR A 30 16.12 -25.29 -11.53
C TYR A 30 16.22 -23.85 -12.05
N THR A 31 16.65 -23.68 -13.30
CA THR A 31 16.56 -22.40 -14.01
C THR A 31 15.17 -22.16 -14.57
N LEU A 32 14.85 -20.89 -14.90
CA LEU A 32 13.58 -20.57 -15.57
C LEU A 32 13.46 -21.27 -16.92
N GLU A 33 14.56 -21.41 -17.66
CA GLU A 33 14.60 -22.08 -18.96
C GLU A 33 14.22 -23.56 -18.85
N GLN A 34 14.80 -24.28 -17.89
CA GLN A 34 14.54 -25.70 -17.68
C GLN A 34 13.07 -25.98 -17.36
N VAL A 35 12.48 -25.16 -16.48
CA VAL A 35 11.07 -25.30 -16.13
C VAL A 35 10.17 -24.88 -17.29
N ALA A 36 10.52 -23.80 -17.99
CA ALA A 36 9.73 -23.33 -19.13
C ALA A 36 9.64 -24.38 -20.23
N GLU A 37 10.76 -25.06 -20.52
CA GLU A 37 10.81 -26.20 -21.45
C GLU A 37 9.94 -27.35 -20.98
N ALA A 38 10.08 -27.79 -19.72
CA ALA A 38 9.31 -28.89 -19.17
C ALA A 38 7.80 -28.64 -19.07
N MET A 39 7.41 -27.37 -18.90
CA MET A 39 6.01 -26.94 -18.78
C MET A 39 5.41 -26.46 -20.12
N GLU A 40 6.15 -26.61 -21.22
CA GLU A 40 5.75 -26.15 -22.57
C GLU A 40 5.28 -24.69 -22.60
N THR A 41 6.00 -23.81 -21.89
CA THR A 41 5.72 -22.37 -21.79
C THR A 41 6.94 -21.52 -22.11
N SER A 42 6.76 -20.21 -22.19
CA SER A 42 7.90 -19.31 -22.40
C SER A 42 8.57 -18.93 -21.08
N ARG A 43 9.90 -18.75 -21.11
CA ARG A 43 10.67 -18.19 -19.99
C ARG A 43 10.06 -16.87 -19.49
N SER A 44 9.61 -16.01 -20.41
CA SER A 44 8.98 -14.72 -20.08
C SER A 44 7.66 -14.91 -19.33
N THR A 45 6.83 -15.86 -19.77
CA THR A 45 5.55 -16.20 -19.12
C THR A 45 5.78 -16.74 -17.70
N LEU A 46 6.75 -17.64 -17.54
CA LEU A 46 7.10 -18.21 -16.24
C LEU A 46 7.73 -17.16 -15.31
N GLY A 47 8.62 -16.31 -15.83
CA GLY A 47 9.21 -15.21 -15.06
C GLY A 47 8.16 -14.22 -14.57
N ARG A 48 7.21 -13.82 -15.44
CA ARG A 48 6.07 -12.98 -15.03
C ARG A 48 5.16 -13.67 -14.01
N LEU A 49 4.98 -14.98 -14.11
CA LEU A 49 4.21 -15.75 -13.13
C LEU A 49 4.88 -15.69 -11.75
N GLU A 50 6.18 -15.96 -11.69
CA GLU A 50 6.98 -15.90 -10.46
C GLU A 50 7.05 -14.50 -9.85
N LEU A 51 6.97 -13.45 -10.68
CA LEU A 51 6.90 -12.05 -10.25
C LEU A 51 5.47 -11.58 -9.90
N GLY A 52 4.46 -12.46 -10.01
CA GLY A 52 3.06 -12.11 -9.76
C GLY A 52 2.45 -11.11 -10.77
N GLN A 53 3.02 -11.00 -11.97
CA GLN A 53 2.63 -10.05 -13.01
C GLN A 53 1.57 -10.61 -13.98
N ASN A 54 1.27 -11.92 -13.92
CA ASN A 54 0.22 -12.51 -14.77
C ASN A 54 -1.18 -12.19 -14.24
N GLU A 55 -2.00 -11.49 -15.04
CA GLU A 55 -3.37 -11.13 -14.64
C GLU A 55 -4.34 -12.31 -14.60
N LYS A 56 -4.10 -13.32 -15.44
CA LYS A 56 -4.87 -14.55 -15.52
C LYS A 56 -3.93 -15.73 -15.30
N ILE A 57 -4.27 -16.57 -14.33
CA ILE A 57 -3.52 -17.79 -14.00
C ILE A 57 -4.56 -18.90 -13.86
N ARG A 58 -4.36 -20.02 -14.57
CA ARG A 58 -5.32 -21.13 -14.52
C ARG A 58 -4.90 -22.13 -13.44
N GLY A 59 -5.86 -22.66 -12.68
CA GLY A 59 -5.58 -23.66 -11.64
C GLY A 59 -4.79 -24.88 -12.15
N ARG A 60 -5.01 -25.29 -13.41
CA ARG A 60 -4.25 -26.38 -14.05
C ARG A 60 -2.76 -26.08 -14.24
N GLU A 61 -2.41 -24.81 -14.50
CA GLU A 61 -1.01 -24.38 -14.69
C GLU A 61 -0.28 -24.45 -13.34
N ILE A 62 -0.96 -24.04 -12.26
CA ILE A 62 -0.47 -24.16 -10.89
C ILE A 62 -0.29 -25.62 -10.49
N GLU A 63 -1.28 -26.45 -10.76
CA GLU A 63 -1.21 -27.88 -10.43
C GLU A 63 -0.06 -28.58 -11.17
N GLY A 64 0.17 -28.23 -12.44
CA GLY A 64 1.29 -28.75 -13.21
C GLY A 64 2.65 -28.35 -12.64
N LEU A 65 2.83 -27.06 -12.29
CA LEU A 65 4.06 -26.58 -11.65
C LEU A 65 4.29 -27.20 -10.27
N CYS A 66 3.23 -27.31 -9.46
CA CYS A 66 3.33 -27.93 -8.14
C CYS A 66 3.76 -29.40 -8.24
N ARG A 67 3.19 -30.14 -9.20
CA ARG A 67 3.60 -31.52 -9.49
C ARG A 67 5.05 -31.59 -9.98
N PHE A 68 5.45 -30.71 -10.88
CA PHE A 68 6.84 -30.65 -11.37
C PHE A 68 7.84 -30.39 -10.23
N TYR A 69 7.49 -29.50 -9.29
CA TYR A 69 8.31 -29.21 -8.11
C TYR A 69 8.15 -30.24 -6.96
N GLY A 70 7.32 -31.27 -7.11
CA GLY A 70 7.10 -32.27 -6.06
C GLY A 70 6.45 -31.71 -4.78
N LEU A 71 5.65 -30.65 -4.89
CA LEU A 71 4.91 -30.11 -3.75
C LEU A 71 3.79 -31.07 -3.32
N SER A 72 3.58 -31.19 -2.00
CA SER A 72 2.49 -32.01 -1.45
C SER A 72 1.11 -31.60 -1.97
N ASP A 73 0.15 -32.52 -1.98
CA ASP A 73 -1.24 -32.24 -2.37
C ASP A 73 -1.87 -31.10 -1.54
N GLU A 74 -1.58 -31.06 -0.24
CA GLU A 74 -2.08 -29.99 0.65
C GLU A 74 -1.56 -28.60 0.23
N ARG A 75 -0.27 -28.51 -0.10
CA ARG A 75 0.37 -27.28 -0.61
C ARG A 75 -0.16 -26.91 -1.98
N THR A 76 -0.38 -27.89 -2.85
CA THR A 76 -0.95 -27.67 -4.19
C THR A 76 -2.36 -27.11 -4.10
N GLU A 77 -3.20 -27.70 -3.25
CA GLU A 77 -4.58 -27.26 -3.08
C GLU A 77 -4.66 -25.88 -2.40
N TYR A 78 -3.72 -25.56 -1.51
CA TYR A 78 -3.54 -24.20 -0.99
C TYR A 78 -3.29 -23.19 -2.11
N LEU A 79 -2.28 -23.41 -2.95
CA LEU A 79 -1.92 -22.48 -4.02
C LEU A 79 -3.06 -22.34 -5.05
N LYS A 80 -3.80 -23.41 -5.33
CA LYS A 80 -5.03 -23.35 -6.13
C LYS A 80 -6.15 -22.56 -5.44
N SER A 81 -6.29 -22.68 -4.12
CA SER A 81 -7.30 -21.93 -3.36
C SER A 81 -7.02 -20.42 -3.35
N LEU A 82 -5.75 -20.01 -3.39
CA LEU A 82 -5.37 -18.61 -3.53
C LEU A 82 -5.91 -18.03 -4.84
N VAL A 83 -5.70 -18.74 -5.96
CA VAL A 83 -6.25 -18.38 -7.29
C VAL A 83 -7.77 -18.23 -7.25
N ALA A 84 -8.48 -19.12 -6.55
CA ALA A 84 -9.93 -19.08 -6.41
C ALA A 84 -10.43 -17.91 -5.54
N GLN A 85 -9.76 -17.63 -4.41
CA GLN A 85 -10.14 -16.56 -3.48
C GLN A 85 -9.90 -15.16 -4.05
N ALA A 86 -8.90 -15.01 -4.92
CA ALA A 86 -8.61 -13.77 -5.61
C ALA A 86 -9.74 -13.23 -6.51
N HIS A 87 -10.75 -14.05 -6.81
CA HIS A 87 -11.95 -13.63 -7.53
C HIS A 87 -13.04 -13.00 -6.63
N THR A 88 -12.78 -12.82 -5.34
CA THR A 88 -13.74 -12.20 -4.41
C THR A 88 -13.78 -10.68 -4.59
N LYS A 89 -15.00 -10.13 -4.74
CA LYS A 89 -15.25 -8.71 -5.00
C LYS A 89 -14.67 -7.83 -3.90
N SER A 90 -13.67 -7.03 -4.24
CA SER A 90 -13.19 -5.97 -3.37
C SER A 90 -13.92 -4.67 -3.66
N TRP A 91 -14.28 -3.91 -2.62
CA TRP A 91 -15.14 -2.72 -2.74
C TRP A 91 -14.54 -1.63 -3.65
N TRP A 92 -13.20 -1.51 -3.72
CA TRP A 92 -12.51 -0.57 -4.60
C TRP A 92 -12.49 -1.02 -6.07
N GLN A 93 -12.78 -2.28 -6.38
CA GLN A 93 -12.75 -2.78 -7.76
C GLN A 93 -13.81 -2.11 -8.65
N ALA A 94 -14.90 -1.62 -8.07
CA ALA A 94 -15.92 -0.83 -8.77
C ALA A 94 -15.43 0.57 -9.20
N HIS A 95 -14.27 0.99 -8.69
CA HIS A 95 -13.73 2.34 -8.82
C HIS A 95 -12.32 2.37 -9.46
N ARG A 96 -11.85 1.27 -10.06
CA ARG A 96 -10.49 1.18 -10.66
C ARG A 96 -10.23 2.23 -11.74
N GLN A 97 -11.26 2.67 -12.44
CA GLN A 97 -11.22 3.72 -13.46
C GLN A 97 -11.00 5.13 -12.88
N LEU A 98 -11.18 5.29 -11.57
CA LEU A 98 -11.01 6.58 -10.88
C LEU A 98 -9.60 6.78 -10.33
N VAL A 99 -8.75 5.75 -10.33
CA VAL A 99 -7.39 5.82 -9.78
C VAL A 99 -6.38 5.48 -10.87
N LEU A 100 -5.15 5.99 -10.73
CA LEU A 100 -4.06 5.61 -11.62
C LEU A 100 -3.86 4.08 -11.58
N PRO A 101 -3.60 3.42 -12.72
CA PRO A 101 -3.45 1.96 -12.79
C PRO A 101 -2.48 1.40 -11.74
N GLU A 102 -1.37 2.08 -11.50
CA GLU A 102 -0.31 1.70 -10.56
C GLU A 102 -0.80 1.73 -9.10
N PHE A 103 -1.78 2.58 -8.79
CA PHE A 103 -2.35 2.71 -7.45
C PHE A 103 -3.30 1.55 -7.09
N ASN A 104 -3.85 0.83 -8.09
CA ASN A 104 -4.68 -0.34 -7.86
C ASN A 104 -3.94 -1.47 -7.13
N ALA A 105 -2.66 -1.67 -7.48
CA ALA A 105 -1.82 -2.66 -6.82
C ALA A 105 -1.61 -2.33 -5.34
N TYR A 106 -1.39 -1.05 -5.03
CA TYR A 106 -1.29 -0.56 -3.65
C TYR A 106 -2.60 -0.79 -2.87
N LEU A 107 -3.75 -0.42 -3.44
CA LEU A 107 -5.06 -0.59 -2.77
C LEU A 107 -5.33 -2.04 -2.37
N GLU A 108 -4.89 -2.99 -3.20
CA GLU A 108 -5.02 -4.40 -2.90
C GLU A 108 -4.12 -4.83 -1.74
N MET A 109 -2.88 -4.36 -1.68
CA MET A 109 -1.99 -4.63 -0.56
C MET A 109 -2.47 -3.93 0.74
N GLU A 110 -2.89 -2.67 0.66
CA GLU A 110 -3.45 -1.90 1.78
C GLU A 110 -4.65 -2.62 2.40
N SER A 111 -5.48 -3.26 1.59
CA SER A 111 -6.64 -4.00 2.07
C SER A 111 -6.31 -5.25 2.89
N GLY A 112 -5.17 -5.88 2.60
CA GLY A 112 -4.68 -7.08 3.28
C GLY A 112 -3.77 -6.77 4.47
N ALA A 113 -3.26 -5.53 4.57
CA ALA A 113 -2.36 -5.13 5.62
C ALA A 113 -3.05 -5.11 7.00
N CYS A 114 -2.33 -5.56 8.03
CA CYS A 114 -2.73 -5.39 9.43
C CYS A 114 -2.02 -4.21 10.09
N GLU A 115 -0.85 -3.83 9.57
CA GLU A 115 -0.08 -2.68 10.02
C GLU A 115 0.51 -1.91 8.83
N LEU A 116 0.56 -0.59 8.96
CA LEU A 116 1.10 0.31 7.94
C LEU A 116 2.04 1.33 8.61
N SER A 117 3.24 1.50 8.05
CA SER A 117 4.19 2.52 8.51
C SER A 117 4.49 3.51 7.40
N PHE A 118 4.02 4.75 7.55
CA PHE A 118 4.14 5.81 6.55
C PHE A 118 5.29 6.74 6.90
N TYR A 119 6.08 7.11 5.89
CA TYR A 119 6.83 8.35 5.91
C TYR A 119 6.36 9.26 4.77
N GLN A 120 5.94 10.48 5.11
CA GLN A 120 5.45 11.47 4.15
C GLN A 120 6.12 12.83 4.38
N PRO A 121 7.02 13.27 3.48
CA PRO A 121 7.79 14.50 3.68
C PRO A 121 7.04 15.78 3.26
N MET A 122 6.02 15.68 2.40
CA MET A 122 5.44 16.85 1.73
C MET A 122 3.90 16.90 1.72
N VAL A 123 3.23 15.76 1.85
CA VAL A 123 1.76 15.71 1.73
C VAL A 123 1.13 14.98 2.91
N ILE A 124 -0.08 15.38 3.28
CA ILE A 124 -0.88 14.64 4.26
C ILE A 124 -1.31 13.30 3.62
N PRO A 125 -1.03 12.14 4.24
CA PRO A 125 -1.44 10.84 3.71
C PRO A 125 -2.94 10.77 3.46
N GLY A 126 -3.37 10.14 2.37
CA GLY A 126 -4.79 10.05 2.00
C GLY A 126 -5.72 9.49 3.08
N LEU A 127 -5.20 8.58 3.92
CA LEU A 127 -5.95 8.00 5.04
C LEU A 127 -6.23 9.01 6.17
N LEU A 128 -5.49 10.12 6.22
CA LEU A 128 -5.66 11.20 7.17
C LEU A 128 -6.36 12.42 6.58
N GLN A 129 -6.79 12.40 5.31
CA GLN A 129 -7.39 13.56 4.67
C GLN A 129 -8.90 13.67 4.95
N THR A 130 -9.36 14.90 5.14
CA THR A 130 -10.78 15.26 5.12
C THR A 130 -11.29 15.37 3.67
N LEU A 131 -12.61 15.35 3.50
CA LEU A 131 -13.21 15.42 2.16
C LEU A 131 -12.84 16.72 1.45
N ASP A 132 -12.98 17.86 2.13
CA ASP A 132 -12.70 19.18 1.57
C ASP A 132 -11.22 19.35 1.20
N TYR A 133 -10.32 18.87 2.07
CA TYR A 133 -8.89 18.86 1.76
C TYR A 133 -8.58 18.00 0.53
N SER A 134 -9.17 16.79 0.47
CA SER A 134 -8.97 15.86 -0.66
C SER A 134 -9.42 16.49 -1.98
N LYS A 135 -10.60 17.12 -2.00
CA LYS A 135 -11.13 17.82 -3.20
C LYS A 135 -10.23 18.96 -3.64
N ALA A 136 -9.74 19.75 -2.68
CA ALA A 136 -8.87 20.88 -2.97
C ALA A 136 -7.51 20.44 -3.53
N MET A 137 -6.96 19.30 -3.07
CA MET A 137 -5.70 18.73 -3.57
C MET A 137 -5.81 18.13 -4.98
N GLU A 138 -6.97 17.63 -5.40
CA GLU A 138 -7.18 17.08 -6.74
C GLU A 138 -7.14 18.16 -7.82
N ARG A 139 -7.59 19.38 -7.51
CA ARG A 139 -7.79 20.45 -8.51
C ARG A 139 -6.51 20.89 -9.24
N PRO A 140 -5.35 21.10 -8.57
CA PRO A 140 -4.11 21.42 -9.26
C PRO A 140 -3.50 20.22 -10.00
N PHE A 141 -3.80 18.99 -9.55
CA PHE A 141 -3.21 17.77 -10.12
C PHE A 141 -3.87 17.39 -11.45
N LEU A 142 -5.18 17.58 -11.56
CA LEU A 142 -5.97 17.26 -12.76
C LEU A 142 -6.87 18.46 -13.12
N PRO A 143 -6.30 19.58 -13.58
CA PRO A 143 -7.03 20.84 -13.77
C PRO A 143 -8.10 20.78 -14.87
N THR A 144 -8.03 19.78 -15.75
CA THR A 144 -8.95 19.57 -16.88
C THR A 144 -10.00 18.50 -16.62
N ASP A 145 -9.98 17.85 -15.45
CA ASP A 145 -10.93 16.77 -15.16
C ASP A 145 -12.33 17.29 -14.82
N ASP A 146 -13.33 16.44 -15.09
CA ASP A 146 -14.72 16.68 -14.72
C ASP A 146 -14.83 16.80 -13.18
N PRO A 147 -15.40 17.90 -12.64
CA PRO A 147 -15.66 18.06 -11.21
C PRO A 147 -16.39 16.86 -10.57
N ALA A 148 -17.27 16.18 -11.32
CA ALA A 148 -17.95 14.98 -10.83
C ALA A 148 -17.00 13.81 -10.58
N LEU A 149 -15.95 13.65 -11.40
CA LEU A 149 -14.91 12.64 -11.21
C LEU A 149 -14.02 12.98 -10.01
N MET A 150 -13.70 14.25 -9.81
CA MET A 150 -12.95 14.72 -8.64
C MET A 150 -13.70 14.41 -7.34
N ASP A 151 -15.02 14.64 -7.32
CA ASP A 151 -15.88 14.33 -6.18
C ASP A 151 -15.94 12.82 -5.90
N GLN A 152 -16.00 11.99 -6.94
CA GLN A 152 -15.95 10.54 -6.78
C GLN A 152 -14.60 10.05 -6.24
N ARG A 153 -13.47 10.62 -6.68
CA ARG A 153 -12.14 10.29 -6.13
C ARG A 153 -12.00 10.71 -4.67
N ALA A 154 -12.47 11.90 -4.32
CA ALA A 154 -12.46 12.37 -2.94
C ALA A 154 -13.32 11.46 -2.05
N ALA A 155 -14.52 11.06 -2.51
CA ALA A 155 -15.38 10.12 -1.80
C ALA A 155 -14.72 8.74 -1.64
N LEU A 156 -14.07 8.22 -2.69
CA LEU A 156 -13.30 6.97 -2.64
C LEU A 156 -12.19 7.05 -1.58
N ARG A 157 -11.49 8.17 -1.49
CA ARG A 157 -10.43 8.42 -0.49
C ARG A 157 -10.97 8.38 0.94
N ILE A 158 -12.15 8.97 1.18
CA ILE A 158 -12.83 8.90 2.49
C ILE A 158 -13.33 7.49 2.80
N GLN A 159 -13.87 6.78 1.81
CA GLN A 159 -14.25 5.38 2.00
C GLN A 159 -13.03 4.52 2.36
N ARG A 160 -11.86 4.82 1.78
CA ARG A 160 -10.60 4.14 2.07
C ARG A 160 -10.13 4.34 3.52
N SER A 161 -10.29 5.54 4.08
CA SER A 161 -9.88 5.83 5.47
C SER A 161 -10.68 5.04 6.52
N ALA A 162 -11.79 4.39 6.13
CA ALA A 162 -12.57 3.52 7.00
C ALA A 162 -11.77 2.34 7.57
N ILE A 163 -10.64 1.94 6.96
CA ILE A 163 -9.75 0.91 7.53
C ILE A 163 -9.19 1.30 8.91
N LEU A 164 -9.08 2.60 9.19
CA LEU A 164 -8.62 3.15 10.47
C LEU A 164 -9.72 3.17 11.53
N THR A 165 -10.99 3.14 11.10
CA THR A 165 -12.14 3.44 11.96
C THR A 165 -13.14 2.29 12.09
N ARG A 166 -12.99 1.23 11.29
CA ARG A 166 -13.80 0.02 11.36
C ARG A 166 -13.73 -0.63 12.74
N ARG A 167 -14.85 -1.16 13.22
CA ARG A 167 -14.95 -1.80 14.54
C ARG A 167 -14.15 -3.09 14.66
N HIS A 168 -14.15 -3.89 13.59
CA HIS A 168 -13.48 -5.18 13.58
C HIS A 168 -12.06 -5.04 13.01
N ARG A 169 -11.05 -5.38 13.82
CA ARG A 169 -9.63 -5.39 13.45
C ARG A 169 -9.22 -4.12 12.69
N PRO A 170 -9.35 -2.91 13.28
CA PRO A 170 -8.84 -1.71 12.64
C PRO A 170 -7.34 -1.86 12.38
N VAL A 171 -6.87 -1.36 11.23
CA VAL A 171 -5.45 -1.43 10.87
C VAL A 171 -4.64 -0.57 11.85
N ARG A 172 -3.50 -1.08 12.30
CA ARG A 172 -2.53 -0.28 13.09
C ARG A 172 -1.72 0.57 12.14
N VAL A 173 -1.62 1.87 12.38
CA VAL A 173 -0.92 2.76 11.45
C VAL A 173 -0.04 3.75 12.20
N GLU A 174 1.21 3.87 11.76
CA GLU A 174 2.14 4.93 12.16
C GLU A 174 2.34 5.90 10.98
N PHE A 175 2.16 7.19 11.26
CA PHE A 175 2.41 8.27 10.32
C PHE A 175 3.58 9.13 10.83
N LEU A 176 4.73 9.01 10.18
CA LEU A 176 5.83 9.96 10.31
C LEU A 176 5.69 11.03 9.23
N LEU A 177 5.30 12.23 9.66
CA LEU A 177 5.10 13.37 8.78
C LEU A 177 6.26 14.35 8.98
N HIS A 178 6.84 14.89 7.92
CA HIS A 178 7.80 15.97 8.08
C HIS A 178 7.09 17.30 8.42
N GLU A 179 7.74 18.19 9.15
CA GLU A 179 7.18 19.49 9.56
C GLU A 179 6.79 20.40 8.39
N ALA A 180 7.33 20.14 7.19
CA ALA A 180 6.88 20.80 5.96
C ALA A 180 5.44 20.46 5.56
N VAL A 181 4.93 19.28 5.91
CA VAL A 181 3.58 18.81 5.55
C VAL A 181 2.49 19.80 6.00
N PRO A 182 2.38 20.16 7.29
CA PRO A 182 1.36 21.09 7.75
C PRO A 182 1.60 22.55 7.36
N LEU A 183 2.75 22.88 6.77
CA LEU A 183 3.12 24.25 6.36
C LEU A 183 2.97 24.49 4.86
N THR A 184 2.79 23.43 4.08
CA THR A 184 2.63 23.55 2.63
C THR A 184 1.22 24.06 2.32
N SER A 185 1.11 25.34 1.95
CA SER A 185 -0.17 25.94 1.53
C SER A 185 -0.61 25.43 0.16
N ALA A 186 -1.20 24.24 0.14
CA ALA A 186 -1.80 23.64 -1.04
C ALA A 186 -3.33 23.87 -1.12
N VAL A 187 -3.96 24.29 -0.02
CA VAL A 187 -5.41 24.47 0.10
C VAL A 187 -5.71 25.78 0.85
N PRO A 188 -6.94 26.34 0.74
CA PRO A 188 -7.35 27.51 1.51
C PRO A 188 -7.15 27.32 3.02
N ASP A 189 -6.77 28.39 3.71
CA ASP A 189 -6.38 28.35 5.12
C ASP A 189 -7.43 27.70 6.03
N ARG A 190 -8.72 28.05 5.87
CA ARG A 190 -9.82 27.42 6.62
C ARG A 190 -9.86 25.89 6.47
N MET A 191 -9.54 25.37 5.28
CA MET A 191 -9.52 23.93 5.00
C MET A 191 -8.29 23.28 5.62
N MET A 192 -7.14 23.96 5.56
CA MET A 192 -5.93 23.50 6.24
C MET A 192 -6.14 23.45 7.76
N ALA A 193 -6.77 24.47 8.36
CA ALA A 193 -7.09 24.50 9.78
C ALA A 193 -7.97 23.30 10.20
N ALA A 194 -9.03 23.00 9.43
CA ALA A 194 -9.89 21.85 9.68
C ALA A 194 -9.13 20.52 9.51
N GLN A 195 -8.30 20.43 8.47
CA GLN A 195 -7.48 19.26 8.18
C GLN A 195 -6.48 18.97 9.32
N LEU A 196 -5.76 19.97 9.82
CA LEU A 196 -4.77 19.78 10.89
C LEU A 196 -5.41 19.37 12.22
N ARG A 197 -6.61 19.89 12.53
CA ARG A 197 -7.40 19.40 13.67
C ARG A 197 -7.78 17.94 13.50
N HIS A 198 -8.27 17.57 12.32
CA HIS A 198 -8.62 16.19 12.03
C HIS A 198 -7.43 15.24 12.21
N VAL A 199 -6.23 15.60 11.74
CA VAL A 199 -5.02 14.80 11.98
C VAL A 199 -4.70 14.67 13.47
N ALA A 200 -4.77 15.78 14.21
CA ALA A 200 -4.51 15.77 15.66
C ALA A 200 -5.51 14.89 16.43
N ASP A 201 -6.77 14.88 16.00
CA ASP A 201 -7.82 14.07 16.63
C ASP A 201 -7.70 12.59 16.22
N MET A 202 -7.32 12.28 14.99
CA MET A 202 -7.02 10.91 14.56
C MET A 202 -5.89 10.28 15.38
N GLY A 203 -4.85 11.06 15.70
CA GLY A 203 -3.76 10.65 16.60
C GLY A 203 -4.14 10.50 18.08
N THR A 204 -5.43 10.46 18.42
CA THR A 204 -5.92 10.05 19.76
C THR A 204 -6.44 8.62 19.81
N ARG A 205 -6.54 7.95 18.65
CA ARG A 205 -7.01 6.56 18.55
C ARG A 205 -5.88 5.59 18.91
N GLU A 206 -6.22 4.50 19.58
CA GLU A 206 -5.25 3.48 20.01
C GLU A 206 -4.49 2.80 18.85
N ASN A 207 -5.08 2.75 17.66
CA ASN A 207 -4.49 2.13 16.47
C ASN A 207 -3.80 3.13 15.53
N VAL A 208 -3.73 4.43 15.87
CA VAL A 208 -3.18 5.47 14.99
C VAL A 208 -2.14 6.30 15.74
N THR A 209 -0.89 6.17 15.31
CA THR A 209 0.23 7.00 15.78
C THR A 209 0.53 8.08 14.75
N VAL A 210 0.63 9.33 15.16
CA VAL A 210 1.06 10.44 14.30
C VAL A 210 2.21 11.17 14.98
N ARG A 211 3.33 11.32 14.28
CA ARG A 211 4.52 12.05 14.74
C ARG A 211 5.03 13.00 13.68
N ILE A 212 5.54 14.14 14.13
CA ILE A 212 6.17 15.13 13.25
C ILE A 212 7.69 15.03 13.36
N VAL A 213 8.38 14.82 12.24
CA VAL A 213 9.83 14.98 12.11
C VAL A 213 10.11 16.47 11.92
N PRO A 214 10.70 17.17 12.92
CA PRO A 214 10.91 18.61 12.86
C PRO A 214 12.06 18.98 11.91
N PHE A 215 12.07 20.20 11.37
CA PHE A 215 13.20 20.69 10.56
C PHE A 215 14.54 20.62 11.31
N ALA A 216 14.50 20.86 12.63
CA ALA A 216 15.68 20.81 13.49
C ALA A 216 16.33 19.41 13.57
N ALA A 217 15.62 18.35 13.18
CA ALA A 217 16.17 17.00 13.09
C ALA A 217 17.16 16.83 11.91
N GLY A 218 17.16 17.75 10.94
CA GLY A 218 17.99 17.66 9.74
C GLY A 218 17.67 16.39 8.93
N PHE A 219 18.70 15.59 8.64
CA PHE A 219 18.55 14.28 8.00
C PHE A 219 18.96 13.17 8.97
N PRO A 220 18.04 12.59 9.77
CA PRO A 220 18.36 11.55 10.74
C PRO A 220 19.02 10.30 10.14
N THR A 221 18.84 10.08 8.84
CA THR A 221 19.41 8.98 8.07
C THR A 221 20.71 9.34 7.35
N GLY A 222 21.14 10.61 7.42
CA GLY A 222 22.28 11.15 6.68
C GLY A 222 21.98 11.60 5.25
N ALA A 223 20.76 11.40 4.75
CA ALA A 223 20.33 11.81 3.41
C ALA A 223 18.82 12.11 3.33
N PRO A 224 18.34 12.83 2.30
CA PRO A 224 16.92 12.94 2.02
C PRO A 224 16.28 11.56 1.81
N VAL A 225 15.07 11.39 2.33
CA VAL A 225 14.30 10.14 2.24
C VAL A 225 13.05 10.38 1.38
N SER A 226 12.81 9.52 0.39
CA SER A 226 11.58 9.53 -0.42
C SER A 226 10.37 9.05 0.39
N PRO A 227 9.13 9.41 0.02
CA PRO A 227 7.94 8.87 0.68
C PRO A 227 7.86 7.35 0.49
N TYR A 228 7.43 6.66 1.54
CA TYR A 228 7.23 5.21 1.50
C TYR A 228 6.14 4.76 2.48
N ILE A 229 5.66 3.54 2.25
CA ILE A 229 4.70 2.84 3.09
C ILE A 229 5.22 1.42 3.27
N ILE A 230 5.51 1.01 4.51
CA ILE A 230 5.76 -0.39 4.85
C ILE A 230 4.41 -1.03 5.15
N LEU A 231 4.11 -2.16 4.51
CA LEU A 231 2.88 -2.92 4.69
C LEU A 231 3.22 -4.27 5.31
N ASP A 232 2.69 -4.50 6.52
CA ASP A 232 2.81 -5.76 7.23
C ASP A 232 1.46 -6.50 7.19
N PHE A 233 1.52 -7.81 7.03
CA PHE A 233 0.35 -8.66 6.84
C PHE A 233 0.13 -9.57 8.05
N ALA A 234 -1.14 -9.88 8.33
CA ALA A 234 -1.47 -10.83 9.38
C ALA A 234 -1.31 -12.27 8.86
N PRO A 235 -1.05 -13.25 9.74
CA PRO A 235 -1.13 -14.65 9.38
C PRO A 235 -2.52 -15.00 8.81
N ASP A 236 -2.54 -15.80 7.75
CA ASP A 236 -3.77 -16.37 7.21
C ASP A 236 -4.37 -17.44 8.15
N LEU A 237 -5.48 -18.07 7.74
CA LEU A 237 -6.16 -19.10 8.53
C LEU A 237 -5.29 -20.33 8.82
N ARG A 238 -4.17 -20.50 8.11
CA ARG A 238 -3.20 -21.59 8.29
C ARG A 238 -1.97 -21.14 9.08
N GLY A 239 -1.93 -19.89 9.54
CA GLY A 239 -0.82 -19.31 10.27
C GLY A 239 0.35 -18.88 9.36
N ILE A 240 0.18 -18.88 8.04
CA ILE A 240 1.21 -18.42 7.10
C ILE A 240 1.09 -16.90 6.99
N THR A 241 2.19 -16.20 7.25
CA THR A 241 2.24 -14.73 7.17
C THR A 241 2.90 -14.34 5.86
N GLU A 242 2.22 -13.48 5.08
CA GLU A 242 2.84 -12.91 3.90
C GLU A 242 4.02 -12.01 4.29
N PRO A 243 5.16 -12.08 3.56
CA PRO A 243 6.28 -11.19 3.80
C PRO A 243 5.85 -9.72 3.69
N PRO A 244 6.37 -8.85 4.57
CA PRO A 244 6.12 -7.42 4.46
C PRO A 244 6.67 -6.87 3.14
N VAL A 245 6.06 -5.80 2.67
CA VAL A 245 6.48 -5.12 1.43
C VAL A 245 6.60 -3.62 1.67
N VAL A 246 7.46 -2.96 0.90
CA VAL A 246 7.55 -1.50 0.90
C VAL A 246 7.05 -0.95 -0.42
N TYR A 247 6.06 -0.07 -0.34
CA TYR A 247 5.56 0.69 -1.48
C TYR A 247 6.15 2.10 -1.47
N THR A 248 6.72 2.53 -2.59
CA THR A 248 7.25 3.89 -2.76
C THR A 248 6.65 4.56 -3.99
N GLU A 249 6.28 5.83 -3.85
CA GLU A 249 5.83 6.67 -4.96
C GLU A 249 6.95 7.61 -5.38
N ASN A 250 7.25 7.62 -6.68
CA ASN A 250 8.22 8.49 -7.32
C ASN A 250 7.49 9.35 -8.38
N THR A 251 8.15 10.39 -8.88
CA THR A 251 7.54 11.33 -9.85
C THR A 251 6.95 10.68 -11.11
N ILE A 252 7.55 9.57 -11.57
CA ILE A 252 7.19 8.92 -12.85
C ILE A 252 6.49 7.57 -12.62
N GLY A 253 6.33 7.13 -11.37
CA GLY A 253 5.72 5.83 -11.11
C GLY A 253 5.93 5.34 -9.70
N THR A 254 5.74 4.04 -9.51
CA THR A 254 5.74 3.42 -8.19
C THR A 254 6.71 2.24 -8.18
N MET A 255 7.24 1.92 -7.02
CA MET A 255 8.10 0.74 -6.82
C MET A 255 7.59 -0.05 -5.61
N VAL A 256 7.76 -1.38 -5.69
CA VAL A 256 7.45 -2.29 -4.59
C VAL A 256 8.67 -3.13 -4.29
N PHE A 257 9.19 -3.01 -3.08
CA PHE A 257 10.28 -3.82 -2.55
C PHE A 257 9.73 -4.97 -1.71
N GLU A 258 10.25 -6.17 -1.93
CA GLU A 258 9.82 -7.39 -1.23
C GLU A 258 10.96 -8.20 -0.65
N GLU A 259 12.19 -7.92 -1.08
CA GLU A 259 13.35 -8.65 -0.60
C GLU A 259 13.57 -8.28 0.88
N VAL A 260 13.86 -9.29 1.70
CA VAL A 260 13.93 -9.13 3.17
C VAL A 260 14.92 -8.03 3.56
N ASP A 261 16.07 -7.99 2.90
CA ASP A 261 17.11 -6.99 3.15
C ASP A 261 16.66 -5.56 2.80
N ASP A 262 15.87 -5.40 1.74
CA ASP A 262 15.32 -4.10 1.35
C ASP A 262 14.32 -3.61 2.39
N VAL A 263 13.38 -4.48 2.80
CA VAL A 263 12.36 -4.13 3.80
C VAL A 263 13.02 -3.79 5.14
N GLU A 264 14.03 -4.55 5.56
CA GLU A 264 14.75 -4.30 6.80
C GLU A 264 15.50 -2.96 6.76
N ARG A 265 16.09 -2.61 5.61
CA ARG A 265 16.70 -1.28 5.43
C ARG A 265 15.67 -0.15 5.59
N PHE A 266 14.45 -0.31 5.05
CA PHE A 266 13.38 0.67 5.25
C PHE A 266 12.93 0.75 6.72
N ARG A 267 12.88 -0.37 7.45
CA ARG A 267 12.57 -0.37 8.89
C ARG A 267 13.62 0.38 9.70
N GLN A 268 14.91 0.20 9.40
CA GLN A 268 15.98 0.97 10.04
C GLN A 268 15.88 2.47 9.74
N ILE A 269 15.53 2.83 8.50
CA ILE A 269 15.23 4.23 8.12
C ILE A 269 14.05 4.77 8.94
N HIS A 270 12.97 3.99 9.06
CA HIS A 270 11.77 4.36 9.81
C HIS A 270 12.08 4.59 11.29
N GLU A 271 12.86 3.71 11.91
CA GLU A 271 13.32 3.82 13.30
C GLU A 271 14.09 5.13 13.57
N ARG A 272 15.03 5.46 12.69
CA ARG A 272 15.83 6.70 12.80
C ARG A 272 14.96 7.94 12.69
N LEU A 273 13.99 7.94 11.77
CA LEU A 273 13.02 9.01 11.63
C LEU A 273 12.11 9.12 12.86
N ARG A 274 11.61 7.99 13.37
CA ARG A 274 10.74 7.94 14.56
C ARG A 274 11.46 8.45 15.81
N THR A 275 12.72 8.09 15.97
CA THR A 275 13.56 8.53 17.11
C THR A 275 13.80 10.04 17.08
N ALA A 276 13.94 10.62 15.88
CA ALA A 276 14.12 12.06 15.71
C ALA A 276 12.80 12.86 15.70
N ALA A 277 11.65 12.17 15.64
CA ALA A 277 10.34 12.80 15.60
C ALA A 277 9.89 13.28 16.98
N LEU A 278 9.03 14.28 16.99
CA LEU A 278 8.27 14.68 18.17
C LEU A 278 7.42 13.51 18.67
N ASP A 279 7.24 13.42 19.99
CA ASP A 279 6.26 12.50 20.56
C ASP A 279 4.83 12.86 20.11
N GLU A 280 3.89 11.94 20.34
CA GLU A 280 2.51 12.09 19.88
C GLU A 280 1.80 13.30 20.52
N ARG A 281 2.10 13.63 21.78
CA ARG A 281 1.48 14.76 22.46
C ARG A 281 1.99 16.08 21.88
N ALA A 282 3.30 16.23 21.77
CA ALA A 282 3.92 17.42 21.20
C ALA A 282 3.53 17.60 19.73
N THR A 283 3.37 16.49 19.00
CA THR A 283 2.81 16.48 17.63
C THR A 283 1.39 17.03 17.59
N ARG A 284 0.46 16.50 18.42
CA ARG A 284 -0.92 17.01 18.48
C ARG A 284 -0.98 18.49 18.86
N ASP A 285 -0.14 18.91 19.82
CA ASP A 285 -0.08 20.31 20.25
C ASP A 285 0.44 21.23 19.13
N LEU A 286 1.45 20.78 18.37
CA LEU A 286 1.95 21.49 17.19
C LEU A 286 0.86 21.63 16.13
N LEU A 287 0.20 20.54 15.75
CA LEU A 287 -0.87 20.55 14.75
C LEU A 287 -2.02 21.48 15.15
N ARG A 288 -2.44 21.47 16.42
CA ARG A 288 -3.49 22.38 16.92
C ARG A 288 -3.04 23.84 16.96
N ARG A 289 -1.76 24.13 17.26
CA ARG A 289 -1.20 25.49 17.17
C ARG A 289 -1.21 25.98 15.72
N LEU A 290 -0.75 25.17 14.78
CA LEU A 290 -0.74 25.50 13.35
C LEU A 290 -2.16 25.69 12.82
N ALA A 291 -3.12 24.85 13.22
CA ALA A 291 -4.51 25.00 12.84
C ALA A 291 -5.09 26.38 13.24
N ARG A 292 -4.77 26.88 14.44
CA ARG A 292 -5.19 28.23 14.88
C ARG A 292 -4.54 29.35 14.08
N ARG A 293 -3.31 29.16 13.57
CA ARG A 293 -2.62 30.14 12.73
C ARG A 293 -3.33 30.31 11.38
N TYR A 294 -3.83 29.22 10.80
CA TYR A 294 -4.60 29.23 9.56
C TYR A 294 -6.03 29.82 9.69
N GLU A 295 -6.43 30.27 10.88
CA GLU A 295 -7.73 30.92 11.08
C GLU A 295 -7.62 32.43 11.31
N GLN A 296 -6.39 32.94 11.41
CA GLN A 296 -6.08 34.35 11.61
C GLN A 296 -5.89 35.03 10.26
#